data_AF-A0A645JBH3-F1
#
_entry.id   AF-A0A645JBH3-F1
#
_cell.length_a   1.000
_cell.length_b   1.000
_cell.length_c   1.000
_cell.angle_alpha   90.00
_cell.angle_beta   90.00
_cell.angle_gamma   90.00
#
_symmetry.space_group_name_H-M   'P 1'
#
loop_
_entity.id
_entity.type
_entity.pdbx_description
1 polymer ?
#
loop_
_entity_poly.entity_id
_entity_poly.type
_entity_poly.pdbx_seq_one_letter_code
_entity_poly.pdbx_strand_id
1 'polypeptide(L)' 'MTIAVMGCEVNGPKEASSADFGVAGSPNGFIVFKKGAFVCRGELKDFEEIIRREITIY' A
#
# COMPACT_ATOMS: atom_id res chain seq x y z
N MET A 1 0.55 -15.28 -0.48
CA MET A 1 0.70 -13.81 -0.40
C MET A 1 -0.68 -13.19 -0.43
N THR A 2 -1.03 -12.37 0.56
CA THR A 2 -2.28 -11.61 0.61
C THR A 2 -2.00 -10.12 0.42
N ILE A 3 -2.79 -9.47 -0.43
CA ILE A 3 -2.67 -8.05 -0.75
C ILE A 3 -3.98 -7.35 -0.38
N ALA A 4 -3.90 -6.29 0.41
CA ALA A 4 -5.03 -5.43 0.75
C ALA A 4 -5.05 -4.17 -0.12
N VAL A 5 -6.24 -3.78 -0.57
CA VAL A 5 -6.48 -2.50 -1.26
C VAL A 5 -7.50 -1.71 -0.46
N MET A 6 -7.09 -0.54 0.04
CA MET A 6 -7.86 0.25 1.01
C MET A 6 -8.14 1.65 0.48
N GLY A 7 -9.25 2.24 0.89
CA GLY A 7 -9.63 3.60 0.47
C GLY A 7 -8.99 4.73 1.29
N CYS A 8 -8.47 4.44 2.49
CA CYS A 8 -7.99 5.45 3.43
C CYS A 8 -6.64 5.06 4.06
N GLU A 9 -5.65 5.95 3.95
CA GLU A 9 -4.32 5.79 4.53
C GLU A 9 -4.26 5.84 6.06
N VAL A 10 -5.29 6.38 6.71
CA VAL A 10 -5.32 6.54 8.18
C VAL A 10 -5.70 5.23 8.87
N ASN A 11 -6.85 4.66 8.51
CA ASN A 11 -7.36 3.44 9.15
C ASN A 11 -6.98 2.17 8.41
N GLY A 12 -6.84 2.26 7.07
CA GLY A 12 -6.61 1.12 6.19
C GLY A 12 -5.45 0.22 6.61
N PRO A 13 -4.26 0.75 6.95
CA PRO A 13 -3.12 -0.08 7.36
C PRO A 13 -3.43 -0.96 8.58
N LYS A 14 -4.10 -0.41 9.61
CA LYS A 14 -4.41 -1.15 10.83
C LYS A 14 -5.49 -2.20 10.61
N GLU A 15 -6.55 -1.83 9.89
CA GLU A 15 -7.66 -2.73 9.50
C GLU A 15 -7.16 -3.92 8.67
N ALA A 16 -6.16 -3.69 7.81
CA ALA A 16 -5.58 -4.69 6.92
C ALA A 16 -4.23 -5.26 7.41
N SER A 17 -3.92 -5.17 8.71
CA SER A 17 -2.64 -5.60 9.28
C SER A 17 -2.36 -7.11 9.14
N SER A 18 -3.39 -7.93 8.90
CA SER A 18 -3.24 -9.36 8.61
C SER A 18 -2.69 -9.64 7.19
N ALA A 19 -2.86 -8.70 6.25
CA ALA A 19 -2.36 -8.83 4.89
C ALA A 19 -0.83 -8.77 4.85
N ASP A 20 -0.20 -9.48 3.91
CA ASP A 20 1.25 -9.40 3.73
C ASP A 20 1.68 -8.00 3.30
N PHE A 21 0.98 -7.47 2.30
CA PHE A 21 1.18 -6.13 1.77
C PHE A 21 -0.17 -5.43 1.59
N GLY A 22 -0.15 -4.11 1.50
CA GLY A 22 -1.31 -3.37 1.07
C GLY A 22 -1.00 -1.99 0.54
N VAL A 23 -2.00 -1.46 -0.14
CA VAL A 23 -1.99 -0.12 -0.72
C VAL A 23 -3.22 0.62 -0.21
N ALA A 24 -3.06 1.86 0.21
CA ALA A 24 -4.17 2.71 0.61
C ALA A 24 -4.16 4.04 -0.15
N GLY A 25 -5.33 4.47 -0.61
CA GLY A 25 -5.51 5.80 -1.20
C GLY A 25 -5.25 6.93 -0.20
N SER A 26 -4.73 8.05 -0.72
CA SER A 26 -4.48 9.30 0.00
C SER A 26 -4.94 10.49 -0.85
N PRO A 27 -5.15 11.67 -0.26
CA PRO A 27 -5.54 12.87 -1.03
C PRO A 27 -4.61 13.21 -2.20
N ASN A 28 -3.32 12.88 -2.10
CA ASN A 28 -2.29 13.24 -3.09
C ASN A 28 -1.64 12.02 -3.77
N GLY A 29 -2.27 10.83 -3.72
CA GLY A 29 -1.69 9.60 -4.27
C GLY A 29 -2.03 8.37 -3.43
N PHE A 30 -1.03 7.59 -3.03
CA PHE A 30 -1.23 6.38 -2.26
C PHE A 30 -0.09 6.12 -1.28
N ILE A 31 -0.33 5.25 -0.31
CA ILE A 31 0.72 4.65 0.53
C ILE A 31 0.82 3.16 0.29
N VAL A 32 2.01 2.62 0.46
CA VAL A 32 2.25 1.17 0.60
C VAL A 32 2.48 0.88 2.07
N PHE A 33 1.92 -0.23 2.54
CA PHE A 33 2.14 -0.72 3.90
C PHE A 33 2.38 -2.23 3.88
N LYS A 34 3.10 -2.72 4.89
CA LYS A 34 3.41 -4.15 5.09
C LYS A 34 3.02 -4.55 6.50
N LYS A 35 2.14 -5.54 6.64
CA LYS A 35 1.60 -5.97 7.95
C LYS A 35 1.09 -4.78 8.80
N GLY A 36 0.44 -3.83 8.13
CA GLY A 36 -0.10 -2.59 8.72
C GLY A 36 0.91 -1.50 9.08
N ALA A 37 2.21 -1.71 8.84
CA ALA A 37 3.24 -0.69 9.00
C ALA A 37 3.49 0.07 7.69
N PHE A 38 3.58 1.40 7.75
CA PHE A 38 3.89 2.25 6.60
C PHE A 38 5.26 1.89 5.99
N VAL A 39 5.31 1.86 4.65
CA VAL A 39 6.54 1.61 3.87
C VAL A 39 6.93 2.88 3.11
N CYS A 40 6.07 3.35 2.21
CA CYS A 40 6.33 4.53 1.39
C CYS A 40 5.04 5.21 0.93
N ARG A 41 5.17 6.43 0.40
CA ARG A 41 4.11 7.17 -0.32
C ARG A 41 4.52 7.33 -1.78
N GLY A 42 3.54 7.27 -2.67
CA GLY A 42 3.73 7.52 -4.10
C GLY A 42 2.65 8.43 -4.68
N GLU A 43 2.99 9.13 -5.75
CA GLU A 43 2.01 9.79 -6.62
C GLU A 43 1.44 8.78 -7.62
N LEU A 44 0.23 9.02 -8.13
CA LEU A 44 -0.42 8.10 -9.08
C LEU A 44 0.42 7.80 -10.33
N LYS A 45 1.23 8.76 -10.79
CA LYS A 45 2.12 8.59 -11.96
C LYS A 45 3.21 7.53 -11.74
N ASP A 46 3.60 7.29 -10.49
CA ASP A 46 4.67 6.37 -10.10
C ASP A 46 4.12 5.01 -9.61
N PHE A 47 2.80 4.81 -9.72
CA PHE A 47 2.11 3.66 -9.11
C PHE A 47 2.67 2.33 -9.56
N GLU A 48 2.79 2.11 -10.87
CA GLU A 48 3.28 0.82 -11.39
C GLU A 48 4.72 0.55 -10.95
N GLU A 49 5.60 1.54 -11.02
CA GLU A 49 7.00 1.41 -10.62
C GLU A 49 7.13 1.04 -9.13
N ILE A 50 6.44 1.79 -8.27
CA ILE A 50 6.48 1.58 -6.82
C ILE A 50 5.89 0.21 -6.45
N ILE A 51 4.76 -0.17 -7.03
CA ILE A 51 4.15 -1.47 -6.72
C ILE A 51 5.04 -2.63 -7.16
N ARG A 52 5.67 -2.54 -8.34
CA ARG A 52 6.65 -3.55 -8.79
C ARG A 52 7.85 -3.65 -7.85
N ARG A 53 8.32 -2.52 -7.32
CA ARG A 53 9.45 -2.47 -6.38
C ARG A 53 9.11 -3.05 -5.01
N GLU A 54 7.96 -2.67 -4.45
CA GLU A 54 7.63 -2.97 -3.04
C GLU A 54 6.86 -4.28 -2.85
N ILE A 55 6.06 -4.72 -3.83
CA ILE A 55 5.15 -5.88 -3.70
C ILE A 55 5.68 -7.13 -4.45
N THR A 56 6.91 -7.07 -4.99
CA THR A 56 7.64 -8.13 -5.71
C THR A 56 6.82 -9.40 -6.05
N ILE A 57 6.29 -9.44 -7.26
CA ILE A 57 5.71 -10.65 -7.84
C ILE A 57 6.79 -11.22 -8.77
N TYR A 58 7.44 -12.31 -8.36
CA TYR A 58 8.14 -13.19 -9.29
C TYR A 58 7.12 -14.05 -10.03
#